data_AF-A0A8C6J4G3-F1
#
_entry.id   AF-A0A8C6J4G3-F1
#
_cell.length_a   1.000
_cell.length_b   1.000
_cell.length_c   1.000
_cell.angle_alpha   90.00
_cell.angle_beta   90.00
_cell.angle_gamma   90.00
#
_symmetry.space_group_name_H-M   'P 1'
#
loop_
_entity.id
_entity.type
_entity.pdbx_description
1 polymer ?
#
loop_
_entity_poly.entity_id
_entity_poly.type
_entity_poly.pdbx_seq_one_letter_code
_entity_poly.pdbx_strand_id
1 'polypeptide(L)'
;MLDARPQHGGNEGARPCSPKYFGHGAMVCVCNATYCDTLDPVVLPAPGTYVKYESSKAGKRLERSEGSFQRTGVSIAGLLLTVNVSTLYQRLKGFGGSLSDAAALNILGLSPPAQDKLLQSYFSEEGIEYNLIRLPMACSDFSMRPYSYDDVADDYELKHFKLAEEDVKMKIPILHRASAMSKRPLLLYGSPWTAPGWMRSNGDVRGKGVLKGQAGDKYHKTWANYFIKFLDEYAKHNVTFWAVTVQNEPLAGLLTPPQSPTIVSTAKQQRDFVVQDLGPALARSSHRTRLIILDDQRIHLPHWAKVVLSNATAANYVAGIGVHWYLDSIVPPRCSLGATHELFPHHFLLYTEACSGFLTFRFSVSLGCWDRGQRYSHSILTVQPPRHCPPGAGGSALGAVTRPLRYAPSVSVSPTETERFSSGRAPEGSVCGCRWLQLEPQPPASA
;
A
#
# COMPACT_ATOMS: atom_id res chain seq x y z
N MET A 1 -6.72 -26.79 -30.72
CA MET A 1 -5.85 -26.00 -31.62
C MET A 1 -6.17 -24.54 -31.35
N LEU A 2 -5.33 -23.66 -30.81
CA LEU A 2 -3.89 -23.64 -30.58
C LEU A 2 -3.63 -23.14 -29.15
N ASP A 3 -2.80 -23.89 -28.44
CA ASP A 3 -2.29 -23.59 -27.10
C ASP A 3 -1.03 -22.72 -27.30
N ALA A 4 -1.21 -21.40 -27.38
CA ALA A 4 -0.10 -20.46 -27.55
C ALA A 4 0.40 -20.02 -26.17
N ARG A 5 1.22 -20.86 -25.54
CA ARG A 5 2.12 -20.37 -24.49
C ARG A 5 3.04 -19.32 -25.13
N PRO A 6 3.20 -18.12 -24.53
CA PRO A 6 4.21 -17.20 -24.98
C PRO A 6 5.56 -17.91 -24.92
N GLN A 7 6.27 -17.94 -26.04
CA GLN A 7 7.67 -18.35 -26.04
C GLN A 7 8.40 -17.39 -25.09
N HIS A 8 8.99 -17.93 -24.02
CA HIS A 8 9.97 -17.21 -23.25
C HIS A 8 11.04 -16.72 -24.22
N GLY A 9 11.09 -15.40 -24.44
CA GLY A 9 12.20 -14.76 -25.11
C GLY A 9 13.49 -15.22 -24.41
N GLY A 10 14.52 -15.48 -25.22
CA GLY A 10 15.81 -15.93 -24.73
C GLY A 10 16.31 -15.05 -23.58
N ASN A 11 17.06 -15.68 -22.68
CA ASN A 11 17.68 -15.11 -21.49
C ASN A 11 18.67 -13.99 -21.88
N GLU A 12 18.15 -12.83 -22.29
CA GLU A 12 18.92 -11.60 -22.43
C GLU A 12 19.28 -11.17 -21.00
N GLY A 13 20.54 -11.37 -20.59
CA GLY A 13 21.02 -11.01 -19.25
C GLY A 13 20.77 -9.54 -18.89
N ALA A 14 21.06 -9.17 -17.64
CA ALA A 14 20.76 -7.84 -17.08
C ALA A 14 21.03 -6.68 -18.06
N ARG A 15 20.01 -5.85 -18.28
CA ARG A 15 20.11 -4.63 -19.08
C ARG A 15 20.28 -3.42 -18.17
N PRO A 16 21.26 -2.54 -18.43
CA PRO A 16 21.51 -1.40 -17.57
C PRO A 16 20.39 -0.36 -17.66
N CYS A 17 20.30 0.52 -16.66
CA CYS A 17 19.47 1.73 -16.72
C CYS A 17 19.83 2.59 -17.94
N SER A 18 18.85 3.06 -18.71
CA SER A 18 19.02 4.15 -19.69
C SER A 18 18.74 5.49 -19.02
N PRO A 19 19.77 6.26 -18.60
CA PRO A 19 19.56 7.39 -17.71
C PRO A 19 19.02 8.61 -18.45
N LYS A 20 18.02 9.27 -17.87
CA LYS A 20 17.59 10.63 -18.25
C LYS A 20 17.56 11.53 -17.02
N TYR A 21 18.12 12.73 -17.15
CA TYR A 21 18.26 13.70 -16.06
C TYR A 21 17.25 14.85 -16.21
N PHE A 22 16.59 15.20 -15.11
CA PHE A 22 15.62 16.29 -15.00
C PHE A 22 16.13 17.34 -14.00
N GLY A 23 17.27 17.97 -14.30
CA GLY A 23 18.01 18.85 -13.39
C GLY A 23 19.22 18.17 -12.72
N HIS A 24 19.89 18.86 -11.79
CA HIS A 24 21.14 18.38 -11.20
C HIS A 24 20.94 17.14 -10.32
N GLY A 25 21.35 15.96 -10.83
CA GLY A 25 21.33 14.69 -10.10
C GLY A 25 19.97 13.99 -10.03
N ALA A 26 18.95 14.52 -10.71
CA ALA A 26 17.61 13.96 -10.74
C ALA A 26 17.47 12.97 -11.90
N MET A 27 17.91 11.72 -11.70
CA MET A 27 17.99 10.69 -12.75
C MET A 27 16.88 9.64 -12.65
N VAL A 28 16.23 9.36 -13.78
CA VAL A 28 15.32 8.22 -14.00
C VAL A 28 15.88 7.24 -15.02
N CYS A 29 15.45 5.99 -14.97
CA CYS A 29 15.69 4.99 -16.02
C CYS A 29 14.54 5.04 -17.03
N VAL A 30 14.87 5.25 -18.30
CA VAL A 30 13.88 5.37 -19.37
C VAL A 30 13.61 4.00 -19.98
N CYS A 31 12.33 3.64 -20.00
CA CYS A 31 11.83 2.47 -20.71
C CYS A 31 10.88 2.88 -21.84
N ASN A 32 10.80 2.05 -22.88
CA ASN A 32 9.87 2.20 -24.00
C ASN A 32 9.45 0.80 -24.50
N ALA A 33 8.83 0.72 -25.69
CA ALA A 33 8.35 -0.53 -26.26
C ALA A 33 9.46 -1.56 -26.55
N THR A 34 10.68 -1.12 -26.84
CA THR A 34 11.80 -1.99 -27.26
C THR A 34 12.87 -2.15 -26.19
N TYR A 35 12.92 -1.26 -25.18
CA TYR A 35 13.97 -1.24 -24.17
C TYR A 35 13.42 -0.97 -22.76
N CYS A 36 13.93 -1.70 -21.77
CA CYS A 36 13.81 -1.38 -20.35
C CYS A 36 14.95 -2.07 -19.60
N ASP A 37 15.41 -1.48 -18.50
CA ASP A 37 16.41 -2.12 -17.63
C ASP A 37 15.85 -3.37 -16.95
N THR A 38 16.71 -4.37 -16.79
CA THR A 38 16.37 -5.67 -16.20
C THR A 38 17.48 -6.12 -15.26
N LEU A 39 17.11 -6.95 -14.28
CA LEU A 39 18.03 -7.58 -13.34
C LEU A 39 18.27 -9.03 -13.74
N ASP A 40 19.44 -9.55 -13.41
CA ASP A 40 19.65 -10.99 -13.42
C ASP A 40 18.87 -11.62 -12.25
N PRO A 41 18.26 -12.80 -12.44
CA PRO A 41 17.63 -13.53 -11.35
C PRO A 41 18.59 -13.73 -10.18
N VAL A 42 18.08 -13.58 -8.95
CA VAL A 42 18.91 -13.71 -7.75
C VAL A 42 19.30 -15.18 -7.54
N VAL A 43 20.61 -15.46 -7.65
CA VAL A 43 21.20 -16.78 -7.37
C VAL A 43 22.02 -16.72 -6.09
N LEU A 44 21.92 -17.77 -5.27
CA LEU A 44 22.73 -17.89 -4.04
C LEU A 44 24.23 -17.99 -4.40
N PRO A 45 25.09 -17.16 -3.79
CA PRO A 45 26.52 -17.24 -4.03
C PRO A 45 27.13 -18.48 -3.38
N ALA A 46 28.36 -18.84 -3.81
CA ALA A 46 29.10 -19.94 -3.22
C ALA A 46 29.37 -19.72 -1.71
N PRO A 47 29.48 -20.78 -0.90
CA PRO A 47 29.79 -20.64 0.53
C PRO A 47 31.06 -19.80 0.76
N GLY A 48 30.96 -18.79 1.63
CA GLY A 48 32.06 -17.87 1.93
C GLY A 48 32.10 -16.61 1.07
N THR A 49 31.16 -16.44 0.13
CA THR A 49 31.00 -15.20 -0.64
C THR A 49 29.63 -14.54 -0.43
N TYR A 50 29.50 -13.30 -0.88
CA TYR A 50 28.26 -12.53 -0.83
C TYR A 50 28.02 -11.80 -2.15
N VAL A 51 26.75 -11.54 -2.45
CA VAL A 51 26.32 -10.65 -3.54
C VAL A 51 25.88 -9.32 -2.93
N LYS A 52 26.27 -8.21 -3.56
CA LYS A 52 25.90 -6.85 -3.18
C LYS A 52 25.20 -6.18 -4.37
N TYR A 53 24.05 -5.57 -4.11
CA TYR A 53 23.35 -4.70 -5.05
C TYR A 53 23.45 -3.26 -4.58
N GLU A 54 23.91 -2.36 -5.44
CA GLU A 54 24.16 -0.97 -5.11
C GLU A 54 23.29 -0.02 -5.94
N SER A 55 22.59 0.88 -5.27
CA SER A 55 21.95 2.05 -5.90
C SER A 55 22.50 3.32 -5.27
N SER A 56 22.76 4.35 -6.07
CA SER A 56 23.35 5.60 -5.58
C SER A 56 22.76 6.85 -6.23
N LYS A 57 22.85 7.97 -5.51
CA LYS A 57 22.49 9.30 -6.04
C LYS A 57 23.31 9.67 -7.29
N ALA A 58 24.55 9.17 -7.37
CA ALA A 58 25.45 9.38 -8.51
C ALA A 58 24.98 8.66 -9.78
N GLY A 59 24.20 7.58 -9.66
CA GLY A 59 23.51 6.97 -10.79
C GLY A 59 23.49 5.45 -10.83
N LYS A 60 24.06 4.76 -9.85
CA LYS A 60 23.96 3.28 -9.78
C LYS A 60 22.51 2.87 -9.56
N ARG A 61 22.08 1.78 -10.20
CA ARG A 61 20.71 1.24 -10.15
C ARG A 61 20.77 -0.27 -10.02
N LEU A 62 20.64 -0.75 -8.78
CA LEU A 62 20.78 -2.16 -8.40
C LEU A 62 21.98 -2.85 -9.07
N GLU A 63 23.11 -2.15 -9.13
CA GLU A 63 24.32 -2.66 -9.75
C GLU A 63 24.88 -3.82 -8.92
N ARG A 64 25.01 -4.99 -9.56
CA ARG A 64 25.44 -6.23 -8.93
C ARG A 64 26.96 -6.29 -8.82
N SER A 65 27.45 -6.70 -7.66
CA SER A 65 28.86 -7.02 -7.40
C SER A 65 28.98 -8.17 -6.41
N GLU A 66 30.16 -8.78 -6.32
CA GLU A 66 30.43 -9.91 -5.41
C GLU A 66 31.63 -9.60 -4.50
N GLY A 67 31.69 -10.28 -3.36
CA GLY A 67 32.84 -10.23 -2.47
C GLY A 67 32.95 -11.48 -1.60
N SER A 68 34.02 -11.59 -0.82
CA SER A 68 34.29 -12.74 0.06
C SER A 68 34.31 -12.33 1.53
N PHE A 69 33.90 -13.24 2.40
CA PHE A 69 34.03 -13.08 3.84
C PHE A 69 35.47 -13.36 4.27
N GLN A 70 36.03 -12.48 5.11
CA GLN A 70 37.33 -12.69 5.71
C GLN A 70 37.20 -13.59 6.95
N ARG A 71 38.15 -14.51 7.16
CA ARG A 71 38.24 -15.29 8.40
C ARG A 71 38.81 -14.40 9.52
N THR A 72 38.19 -14.48 10.69
CA THR A 72 38.46 -13.68 11.91
C THR A 72 39.96 -13.45 12.18
N GLY A 73 40.34 -12.19 12.46
CA GLY A 73 41.72 -11.82 12.82
C GLY A 73 42.12 -10.38 12.52
N VAL A 74 41.30 -9.62 11.80
CA VAL A 74 41.57 -8.21 11.48
C VAL A 74 40.94 -7.32 12.54
N SER A 75 41.76 -6.50 13.21
CA SER A 75 41.27 -5.37 14.01
C SER A 75 40.46 -4.44 13.11
N ILE A 76 39.14 -4.40 13.28
CA ILE A 76 38.27 -3.56 12.47
C ILE A 76 38.26 -2.16 13.09
N ALA A 77 38.98 -1.23 12.46
CA ALA A 77 38.81 0.20 12.74
C ALA A 77 37.55 0.70 12.02
N GLY A 78 36.37 0.65 12.66
CA GLY A 78 35.13 1.17 12.06
C GLY A 78 33.82 0.63 12.64
N LEU A 79 32.72 0.92 11.95
CA LEU A 79 31.38 0.42 12.28
C LEU A 79 31.29 -1.09 12.01
N LEU A 80 31.02 -1.86 13.05
CA LEU A 80 30.75 -3.29 12.97
C LEU A 80 29.26 -3.55 13.19
N LEU A 81 28.60 -4.18 12.20
CA LEU A 81 27.23 -4.66 12.30
C LEU A 81 27.23 -6.18 12.45
N THR A 82 26.82 -6.68 13.62
CA THR A 82 26.76 -8.11 13.92
C THR A 82 25.34 -8.64 13.78
N VAL A 83 25.15 -9.66 12.94
CA VAL A 83 23.85 -10.33 12.78
C VAL A 83 23.70 -11.43 13.82
N ASN A 84 22.67 -11.34 14.67
CA ASN A 84 22.31 -12.41 15.59
C ASN A 84 21.21 -13.29 14.98
N VAL A 85 21.57 -14.48 14.51
CA VAL A 85 20.65 -15.43 13.88
C VAL A 85 19.76 -16.18 14.88
N SER A 86 20.04 -16.09 16.19
CA SER A 86 19.25 -16.74 17.24
C SER A 86 18.05 -15.90 17.70
N THR A 87 18.01 -14.61 17.34
CA THR A 87 16.87 -13.73 17.65
C THR A 87 16.01 -13.56 16.40
N LEU A 88 14.84 -14.19 16.41
CA LEU A 88 13.86 -14.09 15.33
C LEU A 88 12.80 -13.04 15.66
N TYR A 89 12.32 -12.36 14.63
CA TYR A 89 11.23 -11.41 14.71
C TYR A 89 10.11 -11.86 13.77
N GLN A 90 9.45 -10.91 13.11
CA GLN A 90 8.35 -11.17 12.21
C GLN A 90 8.73 -11.90 10.92
N ARG A 91 7.74 -12.57 10.33
CA ARG A 91 7.79 -13.04 8.94
C ARG A 91 7.32 -11.94 7.99
N LEU A 92 8.02 -11.76 6.87
CA LEU A 92 7.66 -10.77 5.86
C LEU A 92 6.60 -11.35 4.92
N LYS A 93 5.47 -10.64 4.76
CA LYS A 93 4.40 -11.05 3.83
C LYS A 93 4.75 -10.81 2.37
N GLY A 94 5.37 -9.66 2.09
CA GLY A 94 5.60 -9.24 0.73
C GLY A 94 5.93 -7.77 0.56
N PHE A 95 6.06 -7.34 -0.69
CA PHE A 95 6.20 -5.94 -1.12
C PHE A 95 5.32 -5.71 -2.36
N GLY A 96 4.85 -4.47 -2.55
CA GLY A 96 3.73 -4.25 -3.46
C GLY A 96 3.36 -2.82 -3.79
N GLY A 97 2.32 -2.70 -4.61
CA GLY A 97 1.72 -1.43 -5.02
C GLY A 97 0.20 -1.51 -5.10
N SER A 98 -0.43 -0.38 -5.41
CA SER A 98 -1.87 -0.30 -5.62
C SER A 98 -2.21 -0.28 -7.10
N LEU A 99 -3.11 -1.16 -7.52
CA LEU A 99 -3.70 -1.14 -8.86
C LEU A 99 -5.00 -0.33 -8.82
N SER A 100 -4.86 0.99 -8.76
CA SER A 100 -5.97 1.94 -8.91
C SER A 100 -6.42 2.07 -10.36
N ASP A 101 -7.57 2.70 -10.59
CA ASP A 101 -8.04 2.99 -11.95
C ASP A 101 -7.03 3.87 -12.70
N ALA A 102 -6.46 4.88 -12.05
CA ALA A 102 -5.40 5.70 -12.64
C ALA A 102 -4.17 4.87 -13.00
N ALA A 103 -3.73 3.95 -12.14
CA ALA A 103 -2.60 3.07 -12.46
C ALA A 103 -2.92 2.18 -13.67
N ALA A 104 -4.12 1.57 -13.69
CA ALA A 104 -4.57 0.74 -14.78
C ALA A 104 -4.68 1.51 -16.11
N LEU A 105 -5.27 2.71 -16.09
CA LEU A 105 -5.38 3.60 -17.26
C LEU A 105 -4.01 4.00 -17.80
N ASN A 106 -3.06 4.37 -16.93
CA ASN A 106 -1.71 4.75 -17.36
C ASN A 106 -0.94 3.57 -17.96
N ILE A 107 -1.09 2.37 -17.38
CA ILE A 107 -0.51 1.15 -17.96
C ILE A 107 -1.10 0.92 -19.34
N LEU A 108 -2.44 0.87 -19.46
CA LEU A 108 -3.11 0.59 -20.73
C LEU A 108 -2.94 1.68 -21.80
N GLY A 109 -2.57 2.90 -21.40
CA GLY A 109 -2.20 3.98 -22.31
C GLY A 109 -0.86 3.77 -23.04
N LEU A 110 -0.03 2.81 -22.60
CA LEU A 110 1.20 2.45 -23.30
C LEU A 110 0.93 1.47 -24.45
N SER A 111 1.84 1.38 -25.43
CA SER A 111 1.81 0.29 -26.42
C SER A 111 1.96 -1.09 -25.75
N PRO A 112 1.37 -2.18 -26.27
CA PRO A 112 1.43 -3.49 -25.61
C PRO A 112 2.84 -3.96 -25.19
N PRO A 113 3.91 -3.82 -26.01
CA PRO A 113 5.25 -4.22 -25.57
C PRO A 113 5.82 -3.39 -24.41
N ALA A 114 5.46 -2.10 -24.34
CA ALA A 114 5.84 -1.24 -23.23
C ALA A 114 5.05 -1.57 -21.95
N GLN A 115 3.79 -1.99 -22.09
CA GLN A 115 3.01 -2.52 -20.96
C GLN A 115 3.68 -3.77 -20.37
N ASP A 116 4.10 -4.72 -21.23
CA ASP A 116 4.77 -5.94 -20.79
C ASP A 116 6.06 -5.63 -20.03
N LYS A 117 6.90 -4.75 -20.56
CA LYS A 117 8.14 -4.32 -19.87
C LYS A 117 7.86 -3.70 -18.51
N LEU A 118 6.87 -2.80 -18.41
CA LEU A 118 6.49 -2.18 -17.15
C LEU A 118 5.98 -3.22 -16.13
N LEU A 119 5.15 -4.16 -16.55
CA LEU A 119 4.67 -5.22 -15.67
C LEU A 119 5.80 -6.18 -15.27
N GLN A 120 6.70 -6.52 -16.19
CA GLN A 120 7.91 -7.32 -15.90
C GLN A 120 8.80 -6.64 -14.86
N SER A 121 9.03 -5.32 -14.97
CA SER A 121 9.84 -4.57 -13.99
C SER A 121 9.31 -4.72 -12.57
N TYR A 122 7.99 -4.81 -12.39
CA TYR A 122 7.38 -5.00 -11.07
C TYR A 122 7.28 -6.46 -10.65
N PHE A 123 6.83 -7.35 -11.53
CA PHE A 123 6.29 -8.66 -11.15
C PHE A 123 7.17 -9.86 -11.50
N SER A 124 8.11 -9.71 -12.44
CA SER A 124 8.94 -10.82 -12.94
C SER A 124 10.23 -11.00 -12.15
N GLU A 125 10.92 -12.13 -12.35
CA GLU A 125 12.27 -12.39 -11.80
C GLU A 125 13.36 -11.48 -12.38
N GLU A 126 13.11 -10.89 -13.56
CA GLU A 126 13.98 -9.87 -14.17
C GLU A 126 13.70 -8.46 -13.64
N GLY A 127 12.73 -8.33 -12.74
CA GLY A 127 12.32 -7.09 -12.08
C GLY A 127 12.51 -7.16 -10.56
N ILE A 128 11.61 -6.50 -9.81
CA ILE A 128 11.68 -6.42 -8.35
C ILE A 128 10.72 -7.36 -7.61
N GLU A 129 10.12 -8.33 -8.32
CA GLU A 129 9.30 -9.43 -7.78
C GLU A 129 8.21 -9.02 -6.75
N TYR A 130 7.42 -7.98 -7.03
CA TYR A 130 6.23 -7.65 -6.24
C TYR A 130 5.31 -8.87 -6.11
N ASN A 131 4.83 -9.10 -4.89
CA ASN A 131 3.94 -10.22 -4.57
C ASN A 131 2.70 -9.82 -3.77
N LEU A 132 2.47 -8.52 -3.56
CA LEU A 132 1.30 -7.99 -2.85
C LEU A 132 0.69 -6.85 -3.69
N ILE A 133 -0.62 -6.89 -3.92
CA ILE A 133 -1.32 -5.85 -4.68
C ILE A 133 -2.54 -5.38 -3.89
N ARG A 134 -2.63 -4.06 -3.71
CA ARG A 134 -3.83 -3.38 -3.22
C ARG A 134 -4.80 -3.17 -4.36
N LEU A 135 -6.08 -3.42 -4.10
CA LEU A 135 -7.14 -3.11 -5.03
C LEU A 135 -8.21 -2.23 -4.38
N PRO A 136 -8.49 -1.04 -4.94
CA PRO A 136 -9.72 -0.33 -4.62
C PRO A 136 -10.96 -1.16 -4.92
N MET A 137 -11.86 -1.22 -3.94
CA MET A 137 -13.21 -1.72 -4.15
C MET A 137 -14.07 -0.55 -4.64
N ALA A 138 -14.31 -0.53 -5.95
CA ALA A 138 -14.90 0.56 -6.72
C ALA A 138 -13.98 1.80 -6.79
N CYS A 139 -14.56 3.00 -6.80
CA CYS A 139 -13.78 4.22 -7.00
C CYS A 139 -12.88 4.57 -5.80
N SER A 140 -11.81 5.30 -6.11
CA SER A 140 -11.00 6.04 -5.15
C SER A 140 -10.81 7.49 -5.62
N ASP A 141 -10.00 8.25 -4.90
CA ASP A 141 -9.49 9.54 -5.36
C ASP A 141 -8.62 9.43 -6.63
N PHE A 142 -8.08 8.24 -6.92
CA PHE A 142 -7.38 7.90 -8.17
C PHE A 142 -8.30 7.28 -9.24
N SER A 143 -9.57 7.65 -9.23
CA SER A 143 -10.55 7.28 -10.25
C SER A 143 -10.98 8.50 -11.07
N MET A 144 -11.28 8.29 -12.36
CA MET A 144 -11.72 9.36 -13.26
C MET A 144 -13.16 9.82 -13.01
N ARG A 145 -13.96 8.99 -12.32
CA ARG A 145 -15.35 9.28 -11.96
C ARG A 145 -15.70 8.67 -10.60
N PRO A 146 -16.67 9.25 -9.87
CA PRO A 146 -17.27 8.59 -8.71
C PRO A 146 -18.16 7.41 -9.15
N TYR A 147 -18.05 6.27 -8.46
CA TYR A 147 -18.95 5.13 -8.63
C TYR A 147 -18.86 4.13 -7.47
N SER A 148 -19.91 3.34 -7.27
CA SER A 148 -19.87 2.10 -6.50
C SER A 148 -20.25 0.91 -7.38
N TYR A 149 -20.28 -0.30 -6.84
CA TYR A 149 -20.78 -1.46 -7.56
C TYR A 149 -22.30 -1.61 -7.49
N ASP A 150 -23.00 -0.80 -6.69
CA ASP A 150 -24.45 -0.93 -6.46
C ASP A 150 -25.13 0.44 -6.31
N ASP A 151 -25.12 1.23 -7.39
CA ASP A 151 -25.61 2.61 -7.38
C ASP A 151 -27.15 2.74 -7.54
N VAL A 152 -27.89 1.62 -7.60
CA VAL A 152 -29.37 1.62 -7.59
C VAL A 152 -29.86 1.80 -6.15
N ALA A 153 -30.68 2.83 -5.91
CA ALA A 153 -31.13 3.18 -4.56
C ALA A 153 -31.95 2.06 -3.89
N ASP A 154 -31.73 1.90 -2.58
CA ASP A 154 -32.44 0.97 -1.69
C ASP A 154 -32.37 -0.51 -2.12
N ASP A 155 -31.32 -0.91 -2.86
CA ASP A 155 -31.07 -2.31 -3.23
C ASP A 155 -30.42 -3.10 -2.08
N TYR A 156 -31.16 -3.30 -0.99
CA TYR A 156 -30.67 -4.03 0.19
C TYR A 156 -30.27 -5.48 -0.10
N GLU A 157 -30.78 -6.06 -1.19
CA GLU A 157 -30.50 -7.44 -1.64
C GLU A 157 -29.33 -7.53 -2.62
N LEU A 158 -28.75 -6.39 -3.03
CA LEU A 158 -27.62 -6.29 -3.97
C LEU A 158 -27.91 -6.98 -5.32
N LYS A 159 -29.13 -6.83 -5.84
CA LYS A 159 -29.57 -7.40 -7.12
C LYS A 159 -28.90 -6.74 -8.32
N HIS A 160 -28.56 -5.47 -8.21
CA HIS A 160 -27.92 -4.67 -9.25
C HIS A 160 -26.41 -4.54 -9.03
N PHE A 161 -25.85 -5.22 -8.02
CA PHE A 161 -24.41 -5.28 -7.81
C PHE A 161 -23.71 -5.76 -9.07
N LYS A 162 -22.80 -4.95 -9.59
CA LYS A 162 -22.02 -5.26 -10.78
C LYS A 162 -20.63 -4.62 -10.70
N LEU A 163 -19.61 -5.41 -11.06
CA LEU A 163 -18.27 -4.86 -11.29
C LEU A 163 -18.32 -3.81 -12.41
N ALA A 164 -17.58 -2.72 -12.22
CA ALA A 164 -17.54 -1.65 -13.20
C ALA A 164 -16.63 -2.02 -14.38
N GLU A 165 -16.72 -1.24 -15.46
CA GLU A 165 -15.86 -1.42 -16.63
C GLU A 165 -14.38 -1.27 -16.27
N GLU A 166 -14.07 -0.43 -15.29
CA GLU A 166 -12.74 -0.25 -14.71
C GLU A 166 -12.17 -1.57 -14.15
N ASP A 167 -13.01 -2.42 -13.57
CA ASP A 167 -12.60 -3.72 -13.05
C ASP A 167 -12.43 -4.74 -14.18
N VAL A 168 -13.47 -4.93 -15.00
CA VAL A 168 -13.52 -6.03 -15.98
C VAL A 168 -12.67 -5.79 -17.22
N LYS A 169 -12.50 -4.54 -17.65
CA LYS A 169 -11.68 -4.20 -18.83
C LYS A 169 -10.26 -3.77 -18.49
N MET A 170 -9.99 -3.36 -17.26
CA MET A 170 -8.65 -2.85 -16.89
C MET A 170 -7.98 -3.63 -15.78
N LYS A 171 -8.53 -3.61 -14.56
CA LYS A 171 -7.84 -4.16 -13.38
C LYS A 171 -7.67 -5.67 -13.48
N ILE A 172 -8.74 -6.41 -13.78
CA ILE A 172 -8.71 -7.89 -13.87
C ILE A 172 -7.73 -8.38 -14.95
N PRO A 173 -7.77 -7.87 -16.21
CA PRO A 173 -6.78 -8.24 -17.22
C PRO A 173 -5.32 -7.96 -16.81
N ILE A 174 -5.05 -6.82 -16.15
CA ILE A 174 -3.71 -6.51 -15.64
C ILE A 174 -3.29 -7.49 -14.54
N LEU A 175 -4.19 -7.84 -13.61
CA LEU A 175 -3.92 -8.82 -12.55
C LEU A 175 -3.54 -10.19 -13.12
N HIS A 176 -4.23 -10.66 -14.17
CA HIS A 176 -3.87 -11.93 -14.82
C HIS A 176 -2.48 -11.86 -15.47
N ARG A 177 -2.15 -10.76 -16.14
CA ARG A 177 -0.81 -10.57 -16.74
C ARG A 177 0.28 -10.51 -15.67
N ALA A 178 0.07 -9.74 -14.60
CA ALA A 178 0.98 -9.70 -13.46
C ALA A 178 1.19 -11.10 -12.86
N SER A 179 0.10 -11.84 -12.62
CA SER A 179 0.18 -13.19 -12.06
C SER A 179 0.89 -14.18 -12.99
N ALA A 180 0.77 -14.03 -14.31
CA ALA A 180 1.46 -14.88 -15.27
C ALA A 180 2.97 -14.58 -15.34
N MET A 181 3.38 -13.36 -14.99
CA MET A 181 4.79 -12.93 -14.95
C MET A 181 5.47 -13.24 -13.61
N SER A 182 4.69 -13.45 -12.55
CA SER A 182 5.21 -13.71 -11.22
C SER A 182 5.50 -15.18 -10.96
N LYS A 183 6.69 -15.45 -10.41
CA LYS A 183 7.05 -16.78 -9.88
C LYS A 183 6.43 -17.05 -8.50
N ARG A 184 6.22 -16.00 -7.71
CA ARG A 184 5.61 -16.09 -6.38
C ARG A 184 4.10 -15.82 -6.51
N PRO A 185 3.26 -16.51 -5.71
CA PRO A 185 1.83 -16.20 -5.67
C PRO A 185 1.59 -14.74 -5.30
N LEU A 186 0.77 -14.06 -6.11
CA LEU A 186 0.32 -12.71 -5.82
C LEU A 186 -0.75 -12.75 -4.72
N LEU A 187 -0.52 -11.98 -3.66
CA LEU A 187 -1.47 -11.76 -2.60
C LEU A 187 -2.25 -10.48 -2.94
N LEU A 188 -3.57 -10.58 -2.98
CA LEU A 188 -4.43 -9.42 -3.23
C LEU A 188 -5.15 -9.03 -1.95
N TYR A 189 -5.33 -7.73 -1.72
CA TYR A 189 -6.29 -7.27 -0.73
C TYR A 189 -7.15 -6.12 -1.24
N GLY A 190 -8.44 -6.17 -0.89
CA GLY A 190 -9.42 -5.14 -1.21
C GLY A 190 -9.52 -4.10 -0.10
N SER A 191 -9.71 -2.83 -0.46
CA SER A 191 -9.99 -1.75 0.49
C SER A 191 -11.05 -0.84 -0.13
N PRO A 192 -12.23 -0.64 0.49
CA PRO A 192 -13.22 0.29 -0.01
C PRO A 192 -12.95 1.70 0.47
N TRP A 193 -13.11 2.68 -0.41
CA TRP A 193 -13.09 4.09 -0.02
C TRP A 193 -14.47 4.56 0.42
N THR A 194 -15.52 4.01 -0.16
CA THR A 194 -16.89 4.47 0.07
C THR A 194 -17.89 3.36 -0.19
N ALA A 195 -19.07 3.48 0.40
CA ALA A 195 -20.24 2.65 0.12
C ALA A 195 -21.13 3.34 -0.93
N PRO A 196 -22.08 2.62 -1.54
CA PRO A 196 -23.07 3.23 -2.42
C PRO A 196 -23.71 4.49 -1.81
N GLY A 197 -23.93 5.51 -2.64
CA GLY A 197 -24.41 6.81 -2.17
C GLY A 197 -25.71 6.72 -1.37
N TRP A 198 -26.63 5.84 -1.76
CA TRP A 198 -27.91 5.64 -1.08
C TRP A 198 -27.77 5.07 0.35
N MET A 199 -26.65 4.40 0.66
CA MET A 199 -26.33 3.90 2.00
C MET A 199 -25.66 4.95 2.89
N ARG A 200 -25.19 6.06 2.31
CA ARG A 200 -24.45 7.11 3.03
C ARG A 200 -25.36 8.23 3.49
N SER A 201 -25.04 8.83 4.64
CA SER A 201 -25.83 9.91 5.25
C SER A 201 -25.98 11.14 4.36
N ASN A 202 -25.02 11.38 3.46
CA ASN A 202 -25.00 12.51 2.53
C ASN A 202 -25.52 12.17 1.13
N GLY A 203 -25.90 10.91 0.85
CA GLY A 203 -26.49 10.52 -0.43
C GLY A 203 -25.53 10.48 -1.64
N ASP A 204 -24.25 10.77 -1.47
CA ASP A 204 -23.22 10.79 -2.54
C ASP A 204 -22.08 9.86 -2.12
N VAL A 205 -21.37 9.26 -3.08
CA VAL A 205 -20.18 8.42 -2.83
C VAL A 205 -18.95 9.24 -2.43
N ARG A 206 -18.97 10.56 -2.62
CA ARG A 206 -17.92 11.52 -2.24
C ARG A 206 -18.30 12.32 -1.00
N GLY A 207 -17.32 13.02 -0.45
CA GLY A 207 -17.51 14.01 0.61
C GLY A 207 -17.81 13.39 1.97
N LYS A 208 -17.92 14.25 2.98
CA LYS A 208 -18.09 13.82 4.37
C LYS A 208 -19.47 13.16 4.57
N GLY A 209 -19.45 11.93 5.08
CA GLY A 209 -20.64 11.16 5.38
C GLY A 209 -20.29 9.89 6.12
N VAL A 210 -21.26 9.37 6.88
CA VAL A 210 -21.18 8.09 7.58
C VAL A 210 -22.10 7.08 6.90
N LEU A 211 -21.90 5.79 7.16
CA LEU A 211 -22.89 4.78 6.81
C LEU A 211 -24.17 5.06 7.61
N LYS A 212 -25.34 4.98 6.96
CA LYS A 212 -26.64 5.20 7.63
C LYS A 212 -26.86 4.14 8.70
N GLY A 213 -27.58 4.54 9.75
CA GLY A 213 -28.01 3.64 10.81
C GLY A 213 -26.87 3.16 11.70
N GLN A 214 -26.91 1.88 12.11
CA GLN A 214 -25.96 1.31 13.08
C GLN A 214 -25.69 -0.18 12.82
N ALA A 215 -24.55 -0.67 13.31
CA ALA A 215 -24.18 -2.08 13.20
C ALA A 215 -25.32 -3.02 13.63
N GLY A 216 -25.52 -4.10 12.87
CA GLY A 216 -26.62 -5.05 13.01
C GLY A 216 -27.91 -4.69 12.24
N ASP A 217 -28.02 -3.48 11.70
CA ASP A 217 -29.18 -3.05 10.92
C ASP A 217 -29.11 -3.43 9.42
N LYS A 218 -30.11 -3.03 8.66
CA LYS A 218 -30.18 -3.33 7.21
C LYS A 218 -29.04 -2.69 6.41
N TYR A 219 -28.61 -1.47 6.74
CA TYR A 219 -27.55 -0.79 6.00
C TYR A 219 -26.20 -1.47 6.25
N HIS A 220 -25.89 -1.81 7.49
CA HIS A 220 -24.63 -2.45 7.84
C HIS A 220 -24.60 -3.90 7.35
N LYS A 221 -25.71 -4.65 7.43
CA LYS A 221 -25.81 -5.99 6.84
C LYS A 221 -25.64 -5.97 5.33
N THR A 222 -26.29 -5.04 4.62
CA THR A 222 -26.10 -4.88 3.18
C THR A 222 -24.64 -4.50 2.87
N TRP A 223 -24.02 -3.64 3.68
CA TRP A 223 -22.61 -3.27 3.46
C TRP A 223 -21.68 -4.45 3.67
N ALA A 224 -21.88 -5.28 4.69
CA ALA A 224 -21.13 -6.52 4.85
C ALA A 224 -21.33 -7.49 3.67
N ASN A 225 -22.56 -7.62 3.17
CA ASN A 225 -22.86 -8.44 1.99
C ASN A 225 -22.23 -7.87 0.71
N TYR A 226 -22.03 -6.56 0.62
CA TYR A 226 -21.33 -5.92 -0.51
C TYR A 226 -19.88 -6.39 -0.61
N PHE A 227 -19.19 -6.59 0.53
CA PHE A 227 -17.86 -7.22 0.53
C PHE A 227 -17.91 -8.65 -0.01
N ILE A 228 -18.91 -9.44 0.42
CA ILE A 228 -19.04 -10.83 -0.04
C ILE A 228 -19.33 -10.87 -1.54
N LYS A 229 -20.24 -10.02 -2.04
CA LYS A 229 -20.51 -9.88 -3.48
C LYS A 229 -19.28 -9.46 -4.27
N PHE A 230 -18.47 -8.53 -3.76
CA PHE A 230 -17.20 -8.17 -4.38
C PHE A 230 -16.28 -9.39 -4.53
N LEU A 231 -16.12 -10.18 -3.46
CA LEU A 231 -15.29 -11.39 -3.48
C LEU A 231 -15.87 -12.45 -4.44
N ASP A 232 -17.19 -12.64 -4.43
CA ASP A 232 -17.89 -13.58 -5.33
C ASP A 232 -17.70 -13.19 -6.80
N GLU A 233 -17.91 -11.92 -7.16
CA GLU A 233 -17.79 -11.46 -8.54
C GLU A 233 -16.35 -11.55 -9.04
N TYR A 234 -15.35 -11.16 -8.24
CA TYR A 234 -13.95 -11.33 -8.63
C TYR A 234 -13.55 -12.81 -8.73
N ALA A 235 -14.10 -13.69 -7.90
CA ALA A 235 -13.86 -15.13 -7.97
C ALA A 235 -14.37 -15.75 -9.29
N LYS A 236 -15.46 -15.22 -9.88
CA LYS A 236 -15.91 -15.63 -11.24
C LYS A 236 -14.88 -15.33 -12.33
N HIS A 237 -13.99 -14.38 -12.07
CA HIS A 237 -12.84 -14.05 -12.93
C HIS A 237 -11.55 -14.77 -12.48
N ASN A 238 -11.62 -15.80 -11.62
CA ASN A 238 -10.46 -16.50 -11.07
C ASN A 238 -9.49 -15.58 -10.30
N VAL A 239 -9.99 -14.51 -9.70
CA VAL A 239 -9.21 -13.61 -8.85
C VAL A 239 -9.69 -13.76 -7.41
N THR A 240 -8.76 -14.12 -6.51
CA THR A 240 -9.07 -14.33 -5.08
C THR A 240 -8.30 -13.35 -4.20
N PHE A 241 -8.90 -12.98 -3.07
CA PHE A 241 -8.33 -12.01 -2.14
C PHE A 241 -7.82 -12.69 -0.89
N TRP A 242 -6.54 -12.45 -0.59
CA TRP A 242 -5.93 -12.83 0.68
C TRP A 242 -6.56 -12.06 1.84
N ALA A 243 -6.84 -10.77 1.67
CA ALA A 243 -7.43 -9.94 2.72
C ALA A 243 -8.41 -8.88 2.20
N VAL A 244 -9.17 -8.29 3.11
CA VAL A 244 -9.86 -7.01 2.92
C VAL A 244 -9.62 -6.12 4.12
N THR A 245 -9.59 -4.81 3.91
CA THR A 245 -9.63 -3.84 5.01
C THR A 245 -11.07 -3.39 5.26
N VAL A 246 -11.40 -3.04 6.51
CA VAL A 246 -12.78 -2.63 6.85
C VAL A 246 -13.20 -1.36 6.11
N GLN A 247 -12.28 -0.41 5.92
CA GLN A 247 -12.52 0.89 5.32
C GLN A 247 -11.17 1.59 5.08
N ASN A 248 -10.93 2.14 3.90
CA ASN A 248 -9.80 3.05 3.67
C ASN A 248 -9.98 4.32 4.50
N GLU A 249 -8.96 4.65 5.30
CA GLU A 249 -8.81 5.89 6.05
C GLU A 249 -10.10 6.39 6.74
N PRO A 250 -10.68 5.62 7.67
CA PRO A 250 -11.95 5.92 8.33
C PRO A 250 -11.99 7.26 9.06
N LEU A 251 -10.85 7.88 9.38
CA LEU A 251 -10.82 9.24 9.95
C LEU A 251 -10.41 10.33 8.95
N ALA A 252 -9.74 9.99 7.84
CA ALA A 252 -9.37 11.00 6.84
C ALA A 252 -10.59 11.66 6.19
N GLY A 253 -11.76 11.01 6.18
CA GLY A 253 -13.04 11.60 5.75
C GLY A 253 -13.45 12.88 6.52
N LEU A 254 -12.83 13.16 7.67
CA LEU A 254 -13.03 14.40 8.41
C LEU A 254 -12.24 15.59 7.87
N LEU A 255 -11.16 15.33 7.11
CA LEU A 255 -10.19 16.33 6.68
C LEU A 255 -10.01 16.36 5.15
N THR A 256 -10.56 15.38 4.44
CA THR A 256 -10.42 15.28 2.98
C THR A 256 -11.30 16.27 2.24
N PRO A 257 -10.91 16.68 1.01
CA PRO A 257 -11.72 17.54 0.16
C PRO A 257 -13.10 16.94 -0.14
N PRO A 258 -14.15 17.77 -0.37
CA PRO A 258 -15.52 17.28 -0.62
C PRO A 258 -15.67 16.33 -1.81
N GLN A 259 -14.74 16.35 -2.75
CA GLN A 259 -14.75 15.51 -3.95
C GLN A 259 -14.18 14.10 -3.73
N SER A 260 -13.55 13.82 -2.58
CA SER A 260 -12.91 12.53 -2.33
C SER A 260 -13.93 11.48 -1.90
N PRO A 261 -13.87 10.25 -2.45
CA PRO A 261 -14.59 9.09 -1.90
C PRO A 261 -14.10 8.77 -0.49
N THR A 262 -15.00 8.68 0.48
CA THR A 262 -14.66 8.39 1.87
C THR A 262 -15.88 7.92 2.65
N ILE A 263 -15.71 7.13 3.71
CA ILE A 263 -16.71 6.96 4.78
C ILE A 263 -16.03 7.22 6.12
N VAL A 264 -16.63 8.11 6.91
CA VAL A 264 -16.17 8.36 8.27
C VAL A 264 -16.69 7.26 9.19
N SER A 265 -15.79 6.66 9.97
CA SER A 265 -16.12 5.74 11.04
C SER A 265 -15.19 5.95 12.22
N THR A 266 -15.71 5.83 13.43
CA THR A 266 -14.89 5.75 14.65
C THR A 266 -14.38 4.32 14.88
N ALA A 267 -13.39 4.15 15.75
CA ALA A 267 -12.92 2.83 16.16
C ALA A 267 -14.03 1.96 16.78
N LYS A 268 -14.97 2.58 17.52
CA LYS A 268 -16.12 1.89 18.12
C LYS A 268 -17.11 1.41 17.06
N GLN A 269 -17.44 2.26 16.09
CA GLN A 269 -18.28 1.87 14.95
C GLN A 269 -17.62 0.76 14.13
N GLN A 270 -16.30 0.84 13.90
CA GLN A 270 -15.56 -0.21 13.20
C GLN A 270 -15.63 -1.54 13.96
N ARG A 271 -15.39 -1.53 15.28
CA ARG A 271 -15.55 -2.71 16.14
C ARG A 271 -16.96 -3.30 16.02
N ASP A 272 -17.99 -2.47 16.18
CA ASP A 272 -19.38 -2.94 16.21
C ASP A 272 -19.80 -3.53 14.86
N PHE A 273 -19.37 -2.91 13.75
CA PHE A 273 -19.58 -3.44 12.39
C PHE A 273 -18.86 -4.78 12.16
N VAL A 274 -17.62 -4.92 12.65
CA VAL A 274 -16.88 -6.19 12.58
C VAL A 274 -17.60 -7.28 13.37
N VAL A 275 -18.07 -6.97 14.58
CA VAL A 275 -18.74 -7.95 15.47
C VAL A 275 -20.09 -8.39 14.93
N GLN A 276 -20.92 -7.44 14.50
CA GLN A 276 -22.32 -7.71 14.19
C GLN A 276 -22.56 -8.11 12.73
N ASP A 277 -21.71 -7.64 11.80
CA ASP A 277 -22.00 -7.72 10.37
C ASP A 277 -20.86 -8.35 9.56
N LEU A 278 -19.72 -7.66 9.41
CA LEU A 278 -18.67 -8.04 8.46
C LEU A 278 -17.92 -9.33 8.86
N GLY A 279 -17.57 -9.48 10.14
CA GLY A 279 -16.92 -10.68 10.65
C GLY A 279 -17.77 -11.93 10.43
N PRO A 280 -19.03 -11.96 10.91
CA PRO A 280 -19.96 -13.06 10.65
C PRO A 280 -20.25 -13.31 9.16
N ALA A 281 -20.33 -12.26 8.33
CA ALA A 281 -20.55 -12.41 6.90
C ALA A 281 -19.37 -13.11 6.21
N LEU A 282 -18.13 -12.69 6.50
CA LEU A 282 -16.92 -13.34 5.98
C LEU A 282 -16.81 -14.79 6.45
N ALA A 283 -17.07 -15.05 7.74
CA ALA A 283 -16.97 -16.40 8.31
C ALA A 283 -18.00 -17.39 7.74
N ARG A 284 -19.18 -16.92 7.32
CA ARG A 284 -20.19 -17.75 6.63
C ARG A 284 -19.95 -17.89 5.13
N SER A 285 -19.14 -17.01 4.54
CA SER A 285 -18.81 -17.08 3.12
C SER A 285 -17.85 -18.24 2.83
N SER A 286 -17.76 -18.63 1.56
CA SER A 286 -16.77 -19.63 1.11
C SER A 286 -15.34 -19.07 1.01
N HIS A 287 -15.18 -17.74 1.17
CA HIS A 287 -13.90 -17.07 1.03
C HIS A 287 -13.07 -17.19 2.31
N ARG A 288 -11.78 -17.56 2.17
CA ARG A 288 -10.82 -17.59 3.29
C ARG A 288 -10.10 -16.26 3.51
N THR A 289 -10.79 -15.16 3.19
CA THR A 289 -10.24 -13.81 3.19
C THR A 289 -10.04 -13.31 4.61
N ARG A 290 -8.86 -12.77 4.88
CA ARG A 290 -8.47 -12.19 6.18
C ARG A 290 -9.02 -10.77 6.33
N LEU A 291 -9.39 -10.39 7.56
CA LEU A 291 -9.89 -9.04 7.83
C LEU A 291 -8.80 -8.17 8.47
N ILE A 292 -8.62 -6.96 7.93
CA ILE A 292 -7.66 -5.96 8.41
C ILE A 292 -8.43 -4.72 8.91
N ILE A 293 -8.12 -4.27 10.13
CA ILE A 293 -8.73 -3.07 10.74
C ILE A 293 -7.84 -1.84 10.57
N LEU A 294 -8.34 -0.69 11.02
CA LEU A 294 -7.70 0.64 10.88
C LEU A 294 -7.58 1.10 9.42
N ASP A 295 -6.55 0.65 8.69
CA ASP A 295 -6.24 1.07 7.31
C ASP A 295 -6.12 2.60 7.18
N ASP A 296 -5.38 3.20 8.14
CA ASP A 296 -5.22 4.64 8.31
C ASP A 296 -3.88 4.97 9.01
N GLN A 297 -3.61 6.23 9.27
CA GLN A 297 -2.35 6.72 9.83
C GLN A 297 -2.00 6.05 11.16
N ARG A 298 -0.71 5.73 11.34
CA ARG A 298 -0.21 5.12 12.60
C ARG A 298 -0.39 6.01 13.84
N ILE A 299 -0.72 7.29 13.70
CA ILE A 299 -1.03 8.19 14.83
C ILE A 299 -2.27 7.75 15.62
N HIS A 300 -3.13 6.92 15.02
CA HIS A 300 -4.31 6.38 15.68
C HIS A 300 -3.98 5.15 16.55
N LEU A 301 -2.74 4.66 16.50
CA LEU A 301 -2.25 3.55 17.30
C LEU A 301 -1.54 4.04 18.58
N PRO A 302 -1.67 3.30 19.70
CA PRO A 302 -2.34 2.00 19.85
C PRO A 302 -3.85 2.09 20.17
N HIS A 303 -4.43 3.30 20.25
CA HIS A 303 -5.81 3.50 20.71
C HIS A 303 -6.83 2.73 19.88
N TRP A 304 -6.75 2.82 18.54
CA TRP A 304 -7.68 2.12 17.65
C TRP A 304 -7.65 0.61 17.86
N ALA A 305 -6.45 0.03 17.95
CA ALA A 305 -6.25 -1.38 18.23
C ALA A 305 -6.87 -1.78 19.58
N LYS A 306 -6.68 -0.97 20.63
CA LYS A 306 -7.32 -1.22 21.94
C LYS A 306 -8.84 -1.24 21.85
N VAL A 307 -9.45 -0.25 21.19
CA VAL A 307 -10.92 -0.17 21.09
C VAL A 307 -11.49 -1.39 20.37
N VAL A 308 -10.85 -1.85 19.29
CA VAL A 308 -11.36 -2.97 18.49
C VAL A 308 -10.97 -4.32 19.09
N LEU A 309 -9.69 -4.56 19.35
CA LEU A 309 -9.15 -5.87 19.71
C LEU A 309 -9.31 -6.25 21.18
N SER A 310 -9.64 -5.30 22.07
CA SER A 310 -10.06 -5.66 23.44
C SER A 310 -11.47 -6.27 23.50
N ASN A 311 -12.22 -6.27 22.40
CA ASN A 311 -13.44 -7.08 22.27
C ASN A 311 -13.08 -8.45 21.68
N ALA A 312 -13.30 -9.53 22.44
CA ALA A 312 -12.91 -10.88 22.05
C ALA A 312 -13.56 -11.37 20.75
N THR A 313 -14.81 -10.97 20.47
CA THR A 313 -15.49 -11.35 19.22
C THR A 313 -14.84 -10.66 18.02
N ALA A 314 -14.56 -9.36 18.12
CA ALA A 314 -13.84 -8.64 17.08
C ALA A 314 -12.44 -9.22 16.87
N ALA A 315 -11.70 -9.45 17.96
CA ALA A 315 -10.33 -9.98 17.92
C ALA A 315 -10.22 -11.34 17.20
N ASN A 316 -11.25 -12.18 17.30
CA ASN A 316 -11.31 -13.48 16.61
C ASN A 316 -11.53 -13.36 15.10
N TYR A 317 -12.20 -12.31 14.63
CA TYR A 317 -12.39 -12.06 13.19
C TYR A 317 -11.22 -11.30 12.56
N VAL A 318 -10.52 -10.48 13.34
CA VAL A 318 -9.47 -9.60 12.83
C VAL A 318 -8.14 -10.35 12.76
N ALA A 319 -7.50 -10.35 11.59
CA ALA A 319 -6.19 -10.94 11.40
C ALA A 319 -5.05 -9.95 11.64
N GLY A 320 -5.28 -8.67 11.35
CA GLY A 320 -4.25 -7.64 11.46
C GLY A 320 -4.77 -6.21 11.34
N ILE A 321 -3.82 -5.27 11.33
CA ILE A 321 -4.02 -3.83 11.41
C ILE A 321 -3.27 -3.17 10.26
N GLY A 322 -4.01 -2.46 9.40
CA GLY A 322 -3.48 -1.66 8.30
C GLY A 322 -3.02 -0.29 8.80
N VAL A 323 -1.84 0.17 8.35
CA VAL A 323 -1.29 1.48 8.73
C VAL A 323 -0.77 2.27 7.53
N HIS A 324 -1.02 3.58 7.52
CA HIS A 324 -0.54 4.50 6.48
C HIS A 324 0.61 5.37 7.01
N TRP A 325 1.45 5.87 6.09
CA TRP A 325 2.71 6.58 6.41
C TRP A 325 2.55 8.09 6.57
N TYR A 326 1.50 8.73 6.04
CA TYR A 326 1.50 10.18 5.72
C TYR A 326 1.84 11.09 6.89
N LEU A 327 1.54 10.65 8.10
CA LEU A 327 1.80 11.36 9.36
C LEU A 327 2.90 10.72 10.21
N ASP A 328 3.80 9.93 9.62
CA ASP A 328 4.88 9.23 10.33
C ASP A 328 5.79 10.18 11.12
N SER A 329 5.98 11.42 10.66
CA SER A 329 6.79 12.42 11.37
C SER A 329 6.17 12.89 12.70
N ILE A 330 4.88 12.63 12.94
CA ILE A 330 4.16 13.10 14.13
C ILE A 330 4.37 12.18 15.33
N VAL A 331 4.38 10.86 15.10
CA VAL A 331 4.51 9.87 16.18
C VAL A 331 5.68 8.94 15.91
N PRO A 332 6.57 8.69 16.87
CA PRO A 332 7.60 7.66 16.72
C PRO A 332 7.00 6.26 16.53
N PRO A 333 7.63 5.38 15.74
CA PRO A 333 7.15 4.02 15.50
C PRO A 333 7.09 3.17 16.77
N ARG A 334 7.97 3.42 17.76
CA ARG A 334 7.95 2.72 19.05
C ARG A 334 6.63 2.94 19.80
N CYS A 335 6.12 4.17 19.80
CA CYS A 335 4.92 4.54 20.58
C CYS A 335 3.61 4.22 19.87
N SER A 336 3.67 3.90 18.57
CA SER A 336 2.54 3.45 17.76
C SER A 336 2.65 1.95 17.47
N LEU A 337 3.47 1.57 16.49
CA LEU A 337 3.66 0.18 16.05
C LEU A 337 4.17 -0.72 17.18
N GLY A 338 5.22 -0.28 17.90
CA GLY A 338 5.83 -1.04 18.98
C GLY A 338 4.84 -1.33 20.11
N ALA A 339 4.22 -0.28 20.64
CA ALA A 339 3.19 -0.40 21.67
C ALA A 339 2.00 -1.26 21.23
N THR A 340 1.60 -1.18 19.96
CA THR A 340 0.50 -2.00 19.43
C THR A 340 0.87 -3.48 19.36
N HIS A 341 2.07 -3.79 18.86
CA HIS A 341 2.56 -5.16 18.80
C HIS A 341 2.71 -5.78 20.20
N GLU A 342 3.16 -5.02 21.19
CA GLU A 342 3.28 -5.50 22.57
C GLU A 342 1.92 -5.82 23.20
N LEU A 343 0.90 -5.04 22.88
CA LEU A 343 -0.46 -5.27 23.38
C LEU A 343 -1.19 -6.39 22.65
N PHE A 344 -0.96 -6.52 21.34
CA PHE A 344 -1.66 -7.45 20.46
C PHE A 344 -0.67 -8.22 19.57
N PRO A 345 0.22 -9.06 20.15
CA PRO A 345 1.31 -9.70 19.41
C PRO A 345 0.81 -10.72 18.39
N HIS A 346 -0.45 -11.16 18.50
CA HIS A 346 -1.05 -12.13 17.61
C HIS A 346 -1.73 -11.54 16.37
N HIS A 347 -1.81 -10.21 16.29
CA HIS A 347 -2.41 -9.49 15.18
C HIS A 347 -1.32 -8.76 14.41
N PHE A 348 -1.18 -9.07 13.12
CA PHE A 348 -0.11 -8.47 12.36
C PHE A 348 -0.34 -6.96 12.17
N LEU A 349 0.72 -6.16 12.24
CA LEU A 349 0.73 -4.83 11.63
C LEU A 349 1.01 -4.97 10.15
N LEU A 350 0.60 -4.04 9.31
CA LEU A 350 0.83 -4.09 7.87
C LEU A 350 0.66 -2.68 7.27
N TYR A 351 1.63 -2.15 6.51
CA TYR A 351 1.53 -0.78 5.97
C TYR A 351 0.66 -0.64 4.70
N THR A 352 -0.63 -0.49 4.87
CA THR A 352 -1.58 -0.53 3.76
C THR A 352 -1.49 0.52 2.67
N GLU A 353 -0.76 1.60 2.94
CA GLU A 353 -0.48 2.60 1.93
C GLU A 353 0.73 3.46 2.30
N ALA A 354 1.49 3.86 1.28
CA ALA A 354 2.43 4.96 1.39
C ALA A 354 2.51 5.73 0.06
N CYS A 355 2.77 7.03 0.16
CA CYS A 355 3.06 7.84 -1.02
C CYS A 355 3.92 9.05 -0.67
N SER A 356 4.57 9.60 -1.69
CA SER A 356 5.26 10.89 -1.62
C SER A 356 4.59 11.86 -2.59
N GLY A 357 4.67 13.16 -2.29
CA GLY A 357 4.06 14.19 -3.13
C GLY A 357 2.58 14.46 -2.84
N PHE A 358 2.05 13.97 -1.71
CA PHE A 358 0.68 14.25 -1.26
C PHE A 358 0.46 15.68 -0.73
N LEU A 359 1.53 16.38 -0.35
CA LEU A 359 1.45 17.76 0.16
C LEU A 359 1.27 18.74 -1.00
N THR A 360 0.18 19.51 -0.97
CA THR A 360 -0.26 20.45 -2.01
C THR A 360 0.74 21.55 -2.37
N PHE A 361 1.66 21.89 -1.45
CA PHE A 361 2.69 22.93 -1.68
C PHE A 361 3.95 22.41 -2.39
N ARG A 362 3.97 21.15 -2.84
CA ARG A 362 5.07 20.57 -3.62
C ARG A 362 4.53 19.97 -4.91
N PHE A 363 5.37 19.91 -5.95
CA PHE A 363 5.03 19.19 -7.18
C PHE A 363 4.66 17.73 -6.86
N SER A 364 3.52 17.26 -7.36
CA SER A 364 3.06 15.88 -7.14
C SER A 364 4.07 14.88 -7.68
N VAL A 365 4.60 15.12 -8.88
CA VAL A 365 5.67 14.34 -9.51
C VAL A 365 6.99 15.09 -9.47
N SER A 366 8.06 14.40 -9.09
CA SER A 366 9.43 14.93 -9.13
C SER A 366 10.34 13.83 -9.69
N LEU A 367 10.54 13.87 -11.01
CA LEU A 367 11.28 12.86 -11.75
C LEU A 367 12.72 12.79 -11.25
N GLY A 368 13.17 11.59 -10.86
CA GLY A 368 14.54 11.34 -10.41
C GLY A 368 14.88 11.82 -8.99
N CYS A 369 13.88 12.17 -8.16
CA CYS A 369 14.10 12.68 -6.81
C CYS A 369 14.66 11.60 -5.85
N TRP A 370 15.98 11.61 -5.63
CA TRP A 370 16.66 10.67 -4.72
C TRP A 370 16.10 10.72 -3.29
N ASP A 371 15.78 11.91 -2.77
CA ASP A 371 15.25 12.08 -1.42
C ASP A 371 13.89 11.37 -1.23
N ARG A 372 13.06 11.31 -2.28
CA ARG A 372 11.82 10.52 -2.23
C ARG A 372 12.15 9.03 -2.14
N GLY A 373 13.08 8.53 -2.96
CA GLY A 373 13.55 7.15 -2.86
C GLY A 373 14.11 6.80 -1.48
N GLN A 374 14.90 7.69 -0.88
CA GLN A 374 15.43 7.52 0.47
C GLN A 374 14.32 7.50 1.54
N ARG A 375 13.26 8.29 1.40
CA ARG A 375 12.11 8.23 2.32
C ARG A 375 11.40 6.87 2.27
N TYR A 376 11.25 6.29 1.09
CA TYR A 376 10.70 4.95 0.93
C TYR A 376 11.55 3.90 1.65
N SER A 377 12.86 3.85 1.37
CA SER A 377 13.74 2.87 2.02
C SER A 377 13.89 3.10 3.53
N HIS A 378 13.97 4.36 3.97
CA HIS A 378 14.00 4.70 5.39
C HIS A 378 12.72 4.26 6.12
N SER A 379 11.54 4.54 5.56
CA SER A 379 10.27 4.10 6.16
C SER A 379 10.21 2.57 6.26
N ILE A 380 10.61 1.84 5.21
CA ILE A 380 10.64 0.36 5.20
C ILE A 380 11.56 -0.18 6.31
N LEU A 381 12.76 0.37 6.47
CA LEU A 381 13.75 -0.08 7.44
C LEU A 381 13.45 0.34 8.89
N THR A 382 12.60 1.34 9.10
CA THR A 382 12.34 1.87 10.44
C THR A 382 11.38 0.96 11.21
N VAL A 383 11.94 0.13 12.11
CA VAL A 383 11.17 -0.79 12.96
C VAL A 383 11.46 -0.66 14.48
N GLN A 384 12.63 -0.12 14.94
CA GLN A 384 12.95 0.46 16.29
C GLN A 384 14.49 0.65 16.54
N PRO A 385 15.04 1.46 17.51
CA PRO A 385 14.49 2.44 18.50
C PRO A 385 15.23 3.85 18.52
N PRO A 386 15.06 4.77 19.52
CA PRO A 386 15.66 4.64 20.86
C PRO A 386 14.69 4.82 22.06
N ARG A 387 15.28 4.60 23.26
CA ARG A 387 14.73 4.11 24.53
C ARG A 387 13.64 5.00 25.16
N HIS A 388 12.58 4.33 25.63
CA HIS A 388 11.41 4.88 26.34
C HIS A 388 10.49 5.79 25.50
N CYS A 389 9.19 5.45 25.48
CA CYS A 389 8.17 6.43 25.11
C CYS A 389 8.08 7.45 26.26
N PRO A 390 8.22 8.76 25.99
CA PRO A 390 8.04 9.76 27.04
C PRO A 390 6.61 9.67 27.60
N PRO A 391 6.43 9.74 28.93
CA PRO A 391 5.10 9.74 29.53
C PRO A 391 4.30 10.94 29.00
N GLY A 392 3.15 10.67 28.36
CA GLY A 392 2.27 11.69 27.79
C GLY A 392 1.85 11.47 26.33
N ALA A 393 2.55 10.62 25.56
CA ALA A 393 2.21 10.36 24.15
C ALA A 393 0.93 9.53 23.92
N GLY A 394 0.27 9.08 24.99
CA GLY A 394 -0.94 8.24 24.93
C GLY A 394 -2.23 8.92 25.43
N GLY A 395 -2.20 10.22 25.73
CA GLY A 395 -3.35 10.99 26.20
C GLY A 395 -3.90 11.93 25.13
N SER A 396 -5.21 11.86 24.90
CA SER A 396 -6.06 12.77 24.10
C SER A 396 -5.37 14.04 23.56
N ALA A 397 -5.03 14.03 22.26
CA ALA A 397 -4.52 15.19 21.54
C ALA A 397 -5.65 16.17 21.16
N LEU A 398 -6.37 16.68 22.17
CA LEU A 398 -7.41 17.71 22.00
C LEU A 398 -7.07 19.04 22.71
N GLY A 399 -5.81 19.25 23.10
CA GLY A 399 -5.44 20.41 23.92
C GLY A 399 -4.02 20.96 23.70
N ALA A 400 -3.56 21.09 22.45
CA ALA A 400 -2.29 21.78 22.19
C ALA A 400 -2.27 22.48 20.82
N VAL A 401 -3.19 23.43 20.61
CA VAL A 401 -3.08 24.44 19.55
C VAL A 401 -2.92 25.80 20.21
N THR A 402 -1.72 26.11 20.72
CA THR A 402 -1.27 27.50 20.95
C THR A 402 0.24 27.51 21.23
N ARG A 403 1.07 27.33 20.20
CA ARG A 403 2.43 27.93 20.20
C ARG A 403 2.80 28.33 18.76
N PRO A 404 3.14 29.60 18.50
CA PRO A 404 3.49 30.06 17.16
C PRO A 404 4.83 29.49 16.73
N LEU A 405 4.89 29.02 15.48
CA LEU A 405 6.12 28.64 14.79
C LEU A 405 7.02 29.87 14.67
N ARG A 406 8.21 29.83 15.27
CA ARG A 406 9.27 30.81 15.01
C ARG A 406 9.88 30.51 13.65
N TYR A 407 9.73 31.44 12.71
CA TYR A 407 10.39 31.46 11.41
C TYR A 407 11.90 31.67 11.56
N ALA A 408 12.70 30.91 10.80
CA ALA A 408 14.08 31.26 10.48
C ALA A 408 14.10 32.03 9.15
N PRO A 409 15.04 32.98 8.95
CA PRO A 409 14.90 34.03 7.96
C PRO A 409 15.16 33.56 6.52
N SER A 410 14.46 34.25 5.62
CA SER A 410 14.47 34.17 4.16
C SER A 410 15.85 34.36 3.55
N VAL A 411 16.21 33.47 2.61
CA VAL A 411 17.22 33.76 1.58
C VAL A 411 16.45 34.18 0.33
N SER A 412 16.69 35.42 -0.10
CA SER A 412 16.17 36.04 -1.31
C SER A 412 16.85 35.44 -2.55
N VAL A 413 16.05 35.03 -3.53
CA VAL A 413 16.53 34.75 -4.89
C VAL A 413 15.65 35.56 -5.86
N SER A 414 16.29 36.43 -6.63
CA SER A 414 15.67 37.30 -7.63
C SER A 414 15.21 36.54 -8.89
N PRO A 415 14.19 37.02 -9.62
CA PRO A 415 13.57 36.29 -10.74
C PRO A 415 14.11 36.73 -12.12
N THR A 416 14.59 35.76 -12.89
CA THR A 416 14.82 35.78 -14.36
C THR A 416 14.81 34.29 -14.76
N GLU A 417 14.04 33.73 -15.68
CA GLU A 417 13.33 34.18 -16.88
C GLU A 417 12.04 33.36 -17.04
N THR A 418 11.11 33.91 -17.83
CA THR A 418 9.82 33.31 -18.18
C THR A 418 9.96 32.53 -19.48
N GLU A 419 9.70 31.22 -19.48
CA GLU A 419 9.35 30.50 -20.70
C GLU A 419 7.96 29.88 -20.57
N ARG A 420 7.08 30.30 -21.49
CA ARG A 420 5.72 29.80 -21.67
C ARG A 420 5.79 28.39 -22.27
N PHE A 421 5.11 27.44 -21.65
CA PHE A 421 4.53 26.31 -22.39
C PHE A 421 3.05 26.15 -22.06
N SER A 422 2.29 26.01 -23.13
CA SER A 422 0.84 26.03 -23.22
C SER A 422 0.17 24.80 -22.59
N SER A 423 -1.02 25.06 -22.07
CA SER A 423 -1.94 24.18 -21.35
C SER A 423 -2.38 22.92 -22.12
N GLY A 424 -2.22 21.77 -21.46
CA GLY A 424 -2.97 20.53 -21.69
C GLY A 424 -3.03 19.77 -20.36
N ARG A 425 -4.09 19.98 -19.57
CA ARG A 425 -4.18 19.50 -18.18
C ARG A 425 -4.74 18.06 -18.19
N ALA A 426 -3.85 17.07 -18.07
CA ALA A 426 -4.19 15.71 -17.63
C ALA A 426 -3.98 15.61 -16.11
N PRO A 427 -4.74 14.80 -15.36
CA PRO A 427 -4.54 14.66 -13.92
C PRO A 427 -3.18 14.01 -13.63
N GLU A 428 -2.27 14.77 -13.05
CA GLU A 428 -0.93 14.33 -12.67
C GLU A 428 -1.03 13.38 -11.47
N GLY A 429 -0.91 12.07 -11.72
CA GLY A 429 -0.93 11.03 -10.70
C GLY A 429 0.34 11.00 -9.85
N SER A 430 0.19 11.03 -8.53
CA SER A 430 1.20 10.59 -7.58
C SER A 430 1.30 9.06 -7.60
N VAL A 431 2.51 8.52 -7.66
CA VAL A 431 2.75 7.08 -7.52
C VAL A 431 2.66 6.72 -6.03
N CYS A 432 1.58 6.02 -5.65
CA CYS A 432 1.41 5.40 -4.34
C CYS A 432 2.09 4.02 -4.33
N GLY A 433 3.21 3.90 -3.61
CA GLY A 433 3.86 2.61 -3.34
C GLY A 433 3.48 2.12 -1.95
N CYS A 434 2.92 0.92 -1.81
CA CYS A 434 2.53 0.41 -0.50
C CYS A 434 3.72 -0.28 0.20
N ARG A 435 3.93 0.00 1.48
CA ARG A 435 5.00 -0.60 2.33
C ARG A 435 4.45 -1.84 3.00
N TRP A 436 5.20 -2.89 3.30
CA TRP A 436 4.58 -3.99 4.08
C TRP A 436 5.52 -4.58 5.11
N LEU A 437 5.13 -4.44 6.37
CA LEU A 437 5.75 -5.06 7.53
C LEU A 437 4.66 -5.87 8.20
N GLN A 438 4.61 -7.20 8.00
CA GLN A 438 3.69 -8.09 8.71
C GLN A 438 4.29 -8.49 10.06
N LEU A 439 3.55 -8.43 11.18
CA LEU A 439 3.94 -9.00 12.48
C LEU A 439 3.10 -10.24 12.82
N GLU A 440 3.31 -11.39 12.16
CA GLU A 440 2.61 -12.62 12.57
C GLU A 440 3.23 -13.21 13.85
N PRO A 441 2.42 -13.70 14.80
CA PRO A 441 2.90 -14.54 15.89
C PRO A 441 3.30 -15.93 15.38
N GLN A 442 4.26 -16.56 16.06
CA GLN A 442 4.57 -17.98 15.86
C GLN A 442 3.37 -18.86 16.29
N PRO A 443 3.09 -19.98 15.60
CA PRO A 443 2.29 -21.03 16.21
C PRO A 443 3.00 -21.56 17.46
N PRO A 444 2.27 -22.04 18.49
CA PRO A 444 2.89 -22.69 19.64
C PRO A 444 3.74 -23.86 19.13
N ALA A 445 4.97 -23.97 19.64
CA ALA A 445 5.81 -25.13 19.39
C ALA A 445 5.04 -26.37 19.89
N SER A 446 4.72 -27.28 18.97
CA SER A 446 4.24 -28.61 19.33
C SER A 446 5.36 -29.30 20.12
N ALA A 447 5.11 -29.57 21.40
CA ALA A 447 5.89 -30.50 22.20
C ALA A 447 5.40 -31.93 21.95
#